data_AF-A0A836UEY7-F1
#
_entry.id   AF-A0A836UEY7-F1
#
_cell.length_a   1.000
_cell.length_b   1.000
_cell.length_c   1.000
_cell.angle_alpha   90.00
_cell.angle_beta   90.00
_cell.angle_gamma   90.00
#
_symmetry.space_group_name_H-M   'P 1'
#
loop_
_entity.id
_entity.type
_entity.pdbx_description
1 polymer ?
#
loop_
_entity_poly.entity_id
_entity_poly.type
_entity_poly.pdbx_seq_one_letter_code
_entity_poly.pdbx_strand_id
1 'polypeptide(L)'
;MADAVGIDVPDIPAEDQFYFQGFEARNTYQNQRWLRLASLYPERIDYVEYFRNGEFFDVAFEEPYYPLHKTTWIQDGVTLSGKREDWKAVVHLHSGDVIERTAAVEPS
;
A
#
# COMPACT_ATOMS: atom_id res chain seq x y z
N MET A 1 8.18 12.41 -11.48
CA MET A 1 8.31 13.17 -12.76
C MET A 1 9.07 14.47 -12.48
N ALA A 2 10.38 14.47 -12.75
CA ALA A 2 11.29 15.63 -12.72
C ALA A 2 12.51 15.43 -13.65
N ASP A 3 12.88 14.17 -13.94
CA ASP A 3 13.96 13.80 -14.87
C ASP A 3 13.84 14.36 -16.30
N ALA A 4 12.62 14.62 -16.77
CA ALA A 4 12.39 15.12 -18.13
C ALA A 4 13.00 16.52 -18.38
N VAL A 5 13.47 17.22 -17.34
CA VAL A 5 14.03 18.58 -17.41
C VAL A 5 15.56 18.59 -17.22
N GLY A 6 16.22 17.43 -17.14
CA GLY A 6 17.69 17.35 -17.07
C GLY A 6 18.28 17.82 -15.73
N ILE A 7 17.47 17.83 -14.68
CA ILE A 7 17.96 18.00 -13.30
C ILE A 7 18.35 16.60 -12.82
N ASP A 8 19.62 16.43 -12.48
CA ASP A 8 20.12 15.19 -11.87
C ASP A 8 19.48 15.07 -10.48
N VAL A 9 18.41 14.26 -10.40
CA VAL A 9 17.76 13.93 -9.14
C VAL A 9 18.34 12.58 -8.72
N PRO A 10 18.89 12.47 -7.50
CA PRO A 10 19.40 11.18 -7.03
C PRO A 10 18.28 10.14 -7.04
N ASP A 11 18.60 8.93 -7.50
CA ASP A 11 17.67 7.79 -7.50
C ASP A 11 17.07 7.61 -6.10
N ILE A 12 15.73 7.56 -6.06
CA ILE A 12 15.01 7.25 -4.83
C ILE A 12 15.30 5.78 -4.48
N PRO A 13 15.74 5.46 -3.24
CA PRO A 13 15.94 4.09 -2.81
C PRO A 13 14.73 3.21 -3.14
N ALA A 14 14.96 1.96 -3.56
CA ALA A 14 13.88 1.05 -3.96
C ALA A 14 12.78 0.96 -2.90
N GLU A 15 13.13 1.08 -1.63
CA GLU A 15 12.17 1.09 -0.55
C GLU A 15 11.24 2.33 -0.56
N ASP A 16 11.80 3.52 -0.74
CA ASP A 16 11.04 4.77 -0.75
C ASP A 16 10.17 4.93 -2.01
N GLN A 17 10.33 4.04 -3.00
CA GLN A 17 9.46 3.96 -4.18
C GLN A 17 8.08 3.35 -3.88
N PHE A 18 7.88 2.74 -2.71
CA PHE A 18 6.61 2.11 -2.31
C PHE A 18 6.08 2.73 -1.03
N TYR A 19 4.84 3.23 -1.06
CA TYR A 19 4.21 3.87 0.07
C TYR A 19 2.85 3.21 0.41
N PHE A 20 2.75 2.68 1.64
CA PHE A 20 1.53 2.06 2.13
C PHE A 20 0.58 3.11 2.71
N GLN A 21 -0.38 3.53 1.88
CA GLN A 21 -1.32 4.62 2.14
C GLN A 21 -2.54 4.14 2.92
N GLY A 22 -3.22 5.10 3.55
CA GLY A 22 -4.45 4.85 4.30
C GLY A 22 -4.23 4.70 5.80
N PHE A 23 -3.01 4.93 6.29
CA PHE A 23 -2.70 4.88 7.73
C PHE A 23 -2.50 6.24 8.39
N GLU A 24 -2.60 7.32 7.64
CA GLU A 24 -2.40 8.68 8.13
C GLU A 24 -3.47 9.08 9.17
N ALA A 25 -3.08 9.89 10.16
CA ALA A 25 -3.90 10.21 11.34
C ALA A 25 -5.29 10.80 11.06
N ARG A 26 -5.54 11.33 9.86
CA ARG A 26 -6.83 11.92 9.45
C ARG A 26 -7.51 11.17 8.29
N ASN A 27 -6.97 10.03 7.88
CA ASN A 27 -7.45 9.29 6.71
C ASN A 27 -8.49 8.23 7.10
N THR A 28 -9.52 8.68 7.83
CA THR A 28 -10.64 7.84 8.30
C THR A 28 -11.97 8.49 7.93
N TYR A 29 -12.87 7.72 7.35
CA TYR A 29 -14.25 8.13 7.09
C TYR A 29 -15.20 7.04 7.59
N GLN A 30 -16.19 7.39 8.41
CA GLN A 30 -17.11 6.43 9.04
C GLN A 30 -16.41 5.24 9.75
N ASN A 31 -15.31 5.49 10.46
CA ASN A 31 -14.48 4.46 11.13
C ASN A 31 -13.83 3.43 10.16
N GLN A 32 -13.77 3.77 8.88
CA GLN A 32 -13.12 2.98 7.85
C GLN A 32 -11.91 3.71 7.28
N ARG A 33 -10.95 2.95 6.73
CA ARG A 33 -9.79 3.45 6.01
C ARG A 33 -9.73 2.87 4.61
N TRP A 34 -9.28 3.67 3.66
CA TRP A 34 -9.06 3.26 2.27
C TRP A 34 -7.57 3.03 2.08
N LEU A 35 -7.17 1.78 2.23
CA LEU A 35 -5.79 1.36 2.12
C LEU A 35 -5.40 1.24 0.65
N ARG A 36 -4.14 1.48 0.32
CA ARG A 36 -3.56 1.10 -0.98
C ARG A 36 -2.05 1.09 -0.91
N LEU A 37 -1.41 0.34 -1.80
CA LEU A 37 0.02 0.48 -2.02
C LEU A 37 0.26 1.41 -3.22
N ALA A 38 0.77 2.61 -2.97
CA ALA A 38 1.25 3.47 -4.04
C ALA A 38 2.68 3.08 -4.43
N SER A 39 2.98 3.07 -5.72
CA SER A 39 4.33 2.80 -6.24
C SER A 39 4.72 3.85 -7.28
N LEU A 40 6.02 4.17 -7.34
CA LEU A 40 6.58 5.00 -8.42
C LEU A 40 6.65 4.25 -9.76
N TYR A 41 6.83 2.94 -9.72
CA TYR A 41 6.97 2.06 -10.90
C TYR A 41 6.04 0.84 -10.76
N PRO A 42 4.70 1.05 -10.86
CA PRO A 42 3.73 -0.03 -10.71
C PRO A 42 3.93 -1.17 -11.72
N GLU A 43 4.47 -0.89 -12.90
CA GLU A 43 4.76 -1.87 -13.95
C GLU A 43 5.80 -2.93 -13.56
N ARG A 44 6.45 -2.77 -12.39
CA ARG A 44 7.41 -3.75 -11.85
C ARG A 44 6.76 -4.75 -10.89
N ILE A 45 5.48 -4.56 -10.54
CA ILE A 45 4.78 -5.32 -9.49
C ILE A 45 3.90 -6.40 -10.14
N ASP A 46 4.02 -7.64 -9.68
CA ASP A 46 3.10 -8.74 -10.01
C ASP A 46 1.80 -8.64 -9.20
N TYR A 47 1.94 -8.55 -7.87
CA TYR A 47 0.82 -8.43 -6.95
C TYR A 47 1.29 -7.98 -5.57
N VAL A 48 0.33 -7.60 -4.73
CA VAL A 48 0.54 -7.15 -3.36
C VAL A 48 -0.34 -7.96 -2.43
N GLU A 49 0.26 -8.63 -1.44
CA GLU A 49 -0.48 -9.30 -0.38
C GLU A 49 -0.59 -8.41 0.86
N TYR A 50 -1.77 -8.38 1.46
CA TYR A 50 -2.03 -7.63 2.67
C TYR A 50 -2.23 -8.58 3.85
N PHE A 51 -1.64 -8.23 4.98
CA PHE A 51 -1.80 -8.94 6.24
C PHE A 51 -2.26 -7.98 7.33
N ARG A 52 -3.16 -8.45 8.19
CA ARG A 52 -3.64 -7.76 9.38
C ARG A 52 -3.34 -8.63 10.59
N ASN A 53 -2.56 -8.11 11.53
CA ASN A 53 -2.09 -8.82 12.72
C ASN A 53 -1.41 -10.17 12.40
N GLY A 54 -0.71 -10.24 11.26
CA GLY A 54 -0.05 -11.45 10.78
C GLY A 54 -0.96 -12.45 10.04
N GLU A 55 -2.26 -12.20 9.96
CA GLU A 55 -3.20 -13.02 9.20
C GLU A 55 -3.38 -12.46 7.79
N PHE A 56 -3.47 -13.34 6.79
CA PHE A 56 -3.75 -12.96 5.41
C PHE A 56 -5.10 -12.23 5.33
N PHE A 57 -5.11 -11.05 4.74
CA PHE A 57 -6.28 -10.20 4.63
C PHE A 57 -6.85 -10.21 3.21
N ASP A 58 -6.02 -9.86 2.22
CA ASP A 58 -6.42 -9.83 0.81
C ASP A 58 -5.20 -9.73 -0.12
N VAL A 59 -5.41 -9.87 -1.42
CA VAL A 59 -4.40 -9.68 -2.46
C VAL A 59 -4.90 -8.72 -3.55
N ALA A 60 -4.03 -7.83 -4.01
CA ALA A 60 -4.29 -6.91 -5.12
C ALA A 60 -3.32 -7.15 -6.27
N PHE A 61 -3.85 -7.29 -7.48
CA PHE A 61 -3.07 -7.60 -8.69
C PHE A 61 -2.85 -6.37 -9.59
N GLU A 62 -3.75 -5.40 -9.54
CA GLU A 62 -3.77 -4.28 -10.48
C GLU A 62 -3.66 -2.94 -9.77
N GLU A 63 -2.96 -1.99 -10.39
CA GLU A 63 -2.90 -0.61 -9.92
C GLU A 63 -4.33 -0.03 -9.82
N PRO A 64 -4.70 0.65 -8.71
CA PRO A 64 -3.85 1.20 -7.63
C PRO A 64 -3.48 0.29 -6.46
N TYR A 65 -3.58 -1.03 -6.64
CA TYR A 65 -3.33 -2.06 -5.62
C TYR A 65 -4.25 -1.86 -4.41
N TYR A 66 -5.54 -1.99 -4.68
CA TYR A 66 -6.59 -1.88 -3.68
C TYR A 66 -6.87 -3.24 -3.03
N PRO A 67 -6.72 -3.39 -1.70
CA PRO A 67 -7.40 -4.46 -1.01
C PRO A 67 -8.91 -4.21 -1.05
N LEU A 68 -9.70 -5.28 -1.04
CA LEU A 68 -11.16 -5.26 -1.19
C LEU A 68 -11.61 -4.53 -2.45
N HIS A 69 -10.87 -4.71 -3.56
CA HIS A 69 -11.22 -4.11 -4.84
C HIS A 69 -12.62 -4.56 -5.30
N LYS A 70 -13.34 -3.63 -5.95
CA LYS A 70 -14.61 -3.92 -6.63
C LYS A 70 -14.48 -3.72 -8.13
N THR A 71 -13.87 -2.60 -8.51
CA THR A 71 -13.56 -2.22 -9.87
C THR A 71 -12.25 -1.45 -9.88
N THR A 72 -11.73 -1.09 -11.04
CA THR A 72 -10.43 -0.42 -11.23
C THR A 72 -10.21 0.79 -10.30
N TRP A 73 -11.27 1.54 -9.97
CA TRP A 73 -11.18 2.77 -9.17
C TRP A 73 -12.00 2.74 -7.88
N ILE A 74 -12.59 1.59 -7.52
CA ILE A 74 -13.50 1.47 -6.38
C ILE A 74 -13.05 0.30 -5.49
N GLN A 75 -12.95 0.58 -4.19
CA GLN A 75 -12.70 -0.41 -3.15
C GLN A 75 -13.64 -0.19 -1.96
N ASP A 76 -13.86 -1.24 -1.18
CA ASP A 76 -14.51 -1.11 0.13
C ASP A 76 -13.55 -0.52 1.18
N GLY A 77 -14.13 0.16 2.16
CA GLY A 77 -13.38 0.65 3.31
C GLY A 77 -13.04 -0.48 4.27
N VAL A 78 -11.81 -0.46 4.79
CA VAL A 78 -11.37 -1.37 5.85
C VAL A 78 -11.86 -0.84 7.19
N THR A 79 -12.74 -1.59 7.86
CA THR A 79 -13.22 -1.24 9.19
C THR A 79 -12.15 -1.48 10.26
N LEU A 80 -11.84 -0.45 11.03
CA LEU A 80 -10.91 -0.54 12.17
C LEU A 80 -11.61 -1.16 13.38
N SER A 81 -10.91 -2.03 14.11
CA SER A 81 -11.45 -2.64 15.33
C SER A 81 -11.44 -1.72 16.56
N GLY A 82 -10.76 -0.58 16.47
CA GLY A 82 -10.51 0.32 17.61
C GLY A 82 -9.44 -0.20 18.59
N LYS A 83 -8.79 -1.33 18.27
CA LYS A 83 -7.62 -1.85 18.99
C LYS A 83 -6.35 -1.53 18.23
N ARG A 84 -5.19 -1.83 18.83
CA ARG A 84 -3.93 -1.84 18.10
C ARG A 84 -4.01 -2.86 16.97
N GLU A 85 -3.59 -2.46 15.78
CA GLU A 85 -3.52 -3.33 14.61
C GLU A 85 -2.20 -3.13 13.87
N ASP A 86 -1.52 -4.23 13.59
CA ASP A 86 -0.30 -4.23 12.78
C ASP A 86 -0.66 -4.67 11.36
N TRP A 87 -0.41 -3.81 10.39
CA TRP A 87 -0.68 -4.03 8.98
C TRP A 87 0.61 -4.20 8.20
N LYS A 88 0.59 -5.11 7.22
CA LYS A 88 1.71 -5.35 6.32
C LYS A 88 1.21 -5.45 4.88
N ALA A 89 1.91 -4.80 3.96
CA ALA A 89 1.82 -5.02 2.52
C ALA A 89 3.12 -5.70 2.06
N VAL A 90 3.00 -6.82 1.36
CA VAL A 90 4.10 -7.59 0.78
C VAL A 90 4.02 -7.46 -0.73
N VAL A 91 4.97 -6.74 -1.31
CA VAL A 91 5.03 -6.40 -2.74
C VAL A 91 5.90 -7.42 -3.44
N HIS A 92 5.33 -8.17 -4.38
CA HIS A 92 6.04 -9.14 -5.20
C HIS A 92 6.37 -8.49 -6.54
N LEU A 93 7.66 -8.40 -6.86
CA LEU A 93 8.14 -7.76 -8.09
C LEU A 93 8.42 -8.80 -9.18
N HIS A 94 8.33 -8.36 -10.44
CA HIS A 94 8.65 -9.18 -11.62
C HIS A 94 10.09 -9.73 -11.62
N SER A 95 11.00 -9.08 -10.90
CA SER A 95 12.38 -9.56 -10.70
C SER A 95 12.47 -10.80 -9.81
N GLY A 96 11.41 -11.12 -9.05
CA GLY A 96 11.40 -12.09 -7.96
C GLY A 96 11.75 -11.49 -6.59
N ASP A 97 12.08 -10.20 -6.52
CA ASP A 97 12.33 -9.50 -5.27
C ASP A 97 11.02 -9.26 -4.50
N VAL A 98 11.12 -9.24 -3.17
CA VAL A 98 9.99 -8.99 -2.27
C VAL A 98 10.29 -7.80 -1.39
N ILE A 99 9.36 -6.84 -1.34
CA ILE A 99 9.46 -5.64 -0.50
C ILE A 99 8.32 -5.63 0.51
N GLU A 100 8.64 -5.42 1.78
CA GLU A 100 7.64 -5.30 2.84
C GLU A 100 7.43 -3.85 3.26
N ARG A 101 6.16 -3.46 3.45
CA ARG A 101 5.77 -2.20 4.08
C ARG A 101 4.84 -2.47 5.25
N THR A 102 5.15 -1.88 6.40
CA THR A 102 4.38 -2.06 7.62
C THR A 102 3.78 -0.75 8.09
N ALA A 103 2.58 -0.81 8.66
CA ALA A 103 1.95 0.31 9.35
C ALA A 103 1.28 -0.19 10.63
N ALA A 104 1.34 0.59 11.70
CA ALA A 104 0.62 0.30 12.94
C ALA A 104 -0.49 1.31 13.14
N VAL A 105 -1.68 0.82 13.51
CA VAL A 105 -2.80 1.65 13.97
C VAL A 105 -2.83 1.55 15.48
N GLU A 106 -2.70 2.69 16.16
CA GLU A 106 -2.89 2.78 17.61
C GLU A 106 -4.39 2.87 17.94
N PRO A 107 -4.81 2.37 19.13
CA PRO A 107 -6.18 2.53 19.59
C PRO A 107 -6.52 4.02 19.81
N SER A 108 -7.74 4.41 19.41
CA SER A 108 -8.29 5.77 19.59
C SER A 108 -8.94 5.96 20.97
#